data_AF-A0A7X0P890-F1
#
_entry.id   AF-A0A7X0P890-F1
#
_cell.length_a   1.000
_cell.length_b   1.000
_cell.length_c   1.000
_cell.angle_alpha   90.00
_cell.angle_beta   90.00
_cell.angle_gamma   90.00
#
_symmetry.space_group_name_H-M   'P 1'
#
loop_
_entity.id
_entity.type
_entity.pdbx_description
1 polymer ?
#
loop_
_entity_poly.entity_id
_entity_poly.type
_entity_poly.pdbx_seq_one_letter_code
_entity_poly.pdbx_strand_id
1 'polypeptide(L)'
;MRARSVAVVGAAAVTVLAGLTAPAQAAENYGQYSRFAERSAGQHWADGQAAGQWTWKPLSSTTSEISWGDPKSWPPDYAEKFVRSGDWLMLDGWRDNGTYYTVRVTKEQIGDGKCGNLQTFATSGRQHYVKWSIPPQGYCLKAWGTITEQSSGKVVDFGHTQIWSPPAPCSNGYLGGQTCIKQWESWWDNNGSPGEPITRRLERDQYLARGKGMAFKIHQYFPKEWKSEARSYWNW
;
A
#
# COMPACT_ATOMS: atom_id res chain seq x y z
N MET A 1 50.80 34.68 66.72
CA MET A 1 49.35 34.84 66.97
C MET A 1 48.76 35.54 65.75
N ARG A 2 47.74 35.12 65.01
CA ARG A 2 46.75 34.03 65.06
C ARG A 2 46.42 33.70 63.59
N ALA A 3 46.37 32.42 63.24
CA ALA A 3 45.85 31.97 61.95
C ALA A 3 44.32 32.20 61.88
N ARG A 4 43.82 32.64 60.72
CA ARG A 4 42.37 32.69 60.43
C ARG A 4 42.06 31.70 59.32
N SER A 5 41.38 30.63 59.71
CA SER A 5 40.82 29.62 58.82
C SER A 5 39.64 30.20 58.03
N VAL A 6 39.64 30.02 56.71
CA VAL A 6 38.49 30.31 55.84
C VAL A 6 37.85 28.98 55.49
N ALA A 7 36.63 28.76 55.97
CA ALA A 7 35.83 27.59 55.63
C ALA A 7 35.10 27.85 54.30
N VAL A 8 35.39 27.03 53.28
CA VAL A 8 34.68 27.03 52.00
C VAL A 8 33.49 26.08 52.13
N VAL A 9 32.28 26.64 52.15
CA VAL A 9 31.03 25.87 52.09
C VAL A 9 30.76 25.51 50.63
N GLY A 10 30.97 24.24 50.28
CA GLY A 10 30.66 23.70 48.96
C GLY A 10 29.15 23.50 48.81
N ALA A 11 28.53 24.25 47.91
CA ALA A 11 27.14 24.03 47.48
C ALA A 11 27.11 22.86 46.48
N ALA A 12 26.58 21.71 46.90
CA ALA A 12 26.31 20.58 46.01
C ALA A 12 25.09 20.90 45.14
N ALA A 13 25.31 21.22 43.87
CA ALA A 13 24.25 21.34 42.88
C ALA A 13 23.73 19.95 42.50
N VAL A 14 22.61 19.54 43.07
CA VAL A 14 21.87 18.34 42.66
C VAL A 14 21.20 18.64 41.31
N THR A 15 21.81 18.20 40.21
CA THR A 15 21.22 18.29 38.87
C THR A 15 20.17 17.20 38.75
N VAL A 16 18.90 17.56 38.96
CA VAL A 16 17.76 16.69 38.65
C VAL A 16 17.67 16.59 37.13
N LEU A 17 18.28 15.54 36.57
CA LEU A 17 18.06 15.12 35.18
C LEU A 17 16.61 14.63 35.08
N ALA A 18 15.70 15.56 34.82
CA ALA A 18 14.36 15.25 34.36
C ALA A 18 14.51 14.42 33.08
N GLY A 19 14.25 13.12 33.19
CA GLY A 19 14.22 12.19 32.07
C GLY A 19 13.13 12.63 31.11
N LEU A 20 13.49 13.46 30.13
CA LEU A 20 12.68 13.74 28.98
C LEU A 20 12.52 12.42 28.22
N THR A 21 11.46 11.68 28.52
CA THR A 21 11.00 10.60 27.66
C THR A 21 10.72 11.23 26.31
N ALA A 22 11.61 11.01 25.34
CA ALA A 22 11.38 11.42 23.97
C ALA A 22 9.99 10.90 23.55
N PRO A 23 9.15 11.73 22.91
CA PRO A 23 7.84 11.28 22.46
C PRO A 23 8.04 10.04 21.60
N ALA A 24 7.35 8.95 21.95
CA ALA A 24 7.41 7.71 21.20
C ALA A 24 7.06 8.02 19.75
N GLN A 25 8.03 7.83 18.85
CA GLN A 25 7.82 8.05 17.44
C GLN A 25 6.67 7.14 17.00
N ALA A 26 5.62 7.74 16.42
CA ALA A 26 4.47 6.98 15.96
C ALA A 26 4.95 5.83 15.05
N ALA A 27 4.49 4.62 15.34
CA ALA A 27 4.88 3.44 14.58
C ALA A 27 4.61 3.66 13.09
N GLU A 28 5.56 3.23 12.27
CA GLU A 28 5.46 3.38 10.83
C GLU A 28 4.25 2.60 10.29
N ASN A 29 3.54 3.19 9.32
CA ASN A 29 2.34 2.57 8.76
C ASN A 29 2.27 2.69 7.24
N TYR A 30 1.39 1.90 6.64
CA TYR A 30 1.19 1.83 5.19
C TYR A 30 0.87 3.20 4.55
N GLY A 31 0.19 4.10 5.27
CA GLY A 31 -0.14 5.43 4.79
C GLY A 31 1.09 6.28 4.44
N GLN A 32 2.20 6.08 5.15
CA GLN A 32 3.46 6.79 4.88
C GLN A 32 4.14 6.31 3.59
N TYR A 33 3.79 5.13 3.07
CA TYR A 33 4.33 4.56 1.83
C TYR A 33 3.41 4.77 0.65
N SER A 34 2.10 4.55 0.84
CA SER A 34 1.10 4.71 -0.23
C SER A 34 0.71 6.15 -0.46
N ARG A 35 0.77 6.99 0.59
CA ARG A 35 0.20 8.35 0.63
C ARG A 35 -1.33 8.36 0.55
N PHE A 36 -1.96 7.29 1.02
CA PHE A 36 -3.42 7.06 1.03
C PHE A 36 -4.25 8.26 1.49
N ALA A 37 -3.84 8.96 2.55
CA ALA A 37 -4.60 10.05 3.17
C ALA A 37 -4.29 11.44 2.58
N GLU A 38 -3.47 11.51 1.53
CA GLU A 38 -3.01 12.76 0.92
C GLU A 38 -3.52 12.86 -0.51
N ARG A 39 -3.87 14.08 -0.94
CA ARG A 39 -3.99 14.36 -2.38
C ARG A 39 -2.60 14.35 -2.99
N SER A 40 -2.23 13.20 -3.49
CA SER A 40 -0.90 12.92 -3.98
C SER A 40 -0.98 12.26 -5.35
N ALA A 41 0.09 12.42 -6.11
CA ALA A 41 0.20 11.90 -7.46
C ALA A 41 1.63 11.45 -7.74
N GLY A 42 1.76 10.58 -8.73
CA GLY A 42 3.05 10.14 -9.22
C GLY A 42 3.00 9.70 -10.66
N GLN A 43 4.14 9.79 -11.34
CA GLN A 43 4.31 9.31 -12.71
C GLN A 43 5.52 8.39 -12.80
N HIS A 44 5.33 7.25 -13.45
CA HIS A 44 6.37 6.26 -13.69
C HIS A 44 6.66 6.11 -15.18
N TRP A 45 7.91 5.80 -15.48
CA TRP A 45 8.49 5.85 -16.83
C TRP A 45 9.04 4.48 -17.21
N ALA A 46 8.90 4.15 -18.49
CA ALA A 46 9.50 3.00 -19.14
C ALA A 46 9.99 3.44 -20.51
N ASP A 47 11.14 2.92 -20.95
CA ASP A 47 11.69 3.16 -22.29
C ASP A 47 11.73 4.65 -22.69
N GLY A 48 12.09 5.52 -21.74
CA GLY A 48 12.26 6.95 -21.97
C GLY A 48 10.96 7.75 -22.11
N GLN A 49 9.80 7.16 -21.84
CA GLN A 49 8.49 7.85 -21.86
C GLN A 49 7.68 7.59 -20.59
N ALA A 50 6.71 8.47 -20.32
CA ALA A 50 5.77 8.29 -19.23
C ALA A 50 4.87 7.08 -19.54
N ALA A 51 5.00 6.03 -18.73
CA ALA A 51 4.30 4.75 -18.92
C ALA A 51 2.97 4.70 -18.16
N GLY A 52 2.84 5.48 -17.08
CA GLY A 52 1.61 5.57 -16.30
C GLY A 52 1.67 6.67 -15.26
N GLN A 53 0.50 7.09 -14.83
CA GLN A 53 0.30 8.05 -13.75
C GLN A 53 -0.72 7.51 -12.76
N TRP A 54 -0.59 7.92 -11.50
CA TRP A 54 -1.55 7.64 -10.45
C TRP A 54 -1.87 8.87 -9.63
N THR A 55 -3.07 8.90 -9.03
CA THR A 55 -3.44 9.90 -8.01
C THR A 55 -4.23 9.27 -6.87
N TRP A 56 -3.90 9.62 -5.63
CA TRP A 56 -4.79 9.42 -4.48
C TRP A 56 -5.72 10.62 -4.32
N LYS A 57 -7.00 10.33 -4.09
CA LYS A 57 -8.05 11.28 -3.74
C LYS A 57 -8.70 10.84 -2.43
N PRO A 58 -8.32 11.45 -1.29
CA PRO A 58 -9.02 11.23 -0.02
C PRO A 58 -10.47 11.68 -0.11
N LEU A 59 -11.38 10.79 0.28
CA LEU A 59 -12.82 11.06 0.37
C LEU A 59 -13.25 11.31 1.83
N SER A 60 -12.54 10.70 2.78
CA SER A 60 -12.71 10.91 4.22
C SER A 60 -11.40 10.56 4.94
N SER A 61 -11.41 10.58 6.28
CA SER A 61 -10.26 10.14 7.09
C SER A 61 -9.93 8.65 6.94
N THR A 62 -10.87 7.85 6.45
CA THR A 62 -10.72 6.39 6.32
C THR A 62 -10.96 5.89 4.90
N THR A 63 -11.31 6.74 3.94
CA THR A 63 -11.64 6.31 2.58
C THR A 63 -10.89 7.17 1.57
N SER A 64 -10.27 6.52 0.61
CA SER A 64 -9.63 7.19 -0.53
C SER A 64 -9.83 6.38 -1.80
N GLU A 65 -9.77 7.08 -2.92
CA GLU A 65 -9.71 6.48 -4.24
C GLU A 65 -8.30 6.64 -4.83
N ILE A 66 -7.82 5.62 -5.53
CA ILE A 66 -6.64 5.73 -6.39
C ILE A 66 -7.03 5.54 -7.84
N SER A 67 -6.70 6.53 -8.67
CA SER A 67 -6.79 6.44 -10.12
C SER A 67 -5.44 6.05 -10.71
N TRP A 68 -5.48 5.26 -11.77
CA TRP A 68 -4.33 4.79 -12.55
C TRP A 68 -4.67 4.98 -14.03
N GLY A 69 -3.72 5.44 -14.86
CA GLY A 69 -4.01 5.64 -16.28
C GLY A 69 -2.86 6.20 -17.11
N ASP A 70 -3.13 6.37 -18.40
CA ASP A 70 -2.22 7.01 -19.34
C ASP A 70 -2.13 8.52 -19.02
N PRO A 71 -0.92 9.06 -18.79
CA PRO A 71 -0.71 10.49 -18.59
C PRO A 71 -1.25 11.37 -19.73
N LYS A 72 -1.30 10.87 -20.97
CA LYS A 72 -1.76 11.62 -22.16
C LYS A 72 -3.27 11.80 -22.22
N SER A 73 -4.04 10.94 -21.56
CA SER A 73 -5.51 10.99 -21.52
C SER A 73 -6.02 11.17 -20.09
N TRP A 74 -5.27 11.90 -19.27
CA TRP A 74 -5.60 12.13 -17.87
C TRP A 74 -6.71 13.19 -17.70
N PRO A 75 -7.70 13.02 -16.80
CA PRO A 75 -7.87 11.91 -15.86
C PRO A 75 -8.61 10.70 -16.45
N PRO A 76 -8.33 9.48 -15.96
CA PRO A 76 -9.09 8.29 -16.33
C PRO A 76 -10.44 8.24 -15.61
N ASP A 77 -11.40 7.51 -16.21
CA ASP A 77 -12.64 7.13 -15.53
C ASP A 77 -12.40 6.11 -14.41
N TYR A 78 -11.31 5.34 -14.52
CA TYR A 78 -10.88 4.33 -13.56
C TYR A 78 -10.49 4.93 -12.19
N ALA A 79 -11.07 4.41 -11.11
CA ALA A 79 -10.56 4.62 -9.76
C ALA A 79 -10.92 3.48 -8.81
N GLU A 80 -9.92 2.90 -8.15
CA GLU A 80 -10.08 1.90 -7.10
C GLU A 80 -10.42 2.57 -5.77
N LYS A 81 -11.40 2.04 -5.05
CA LYS A 81 -11.83 2.56 -3.75
C LYS A 81 -11.32 1.69 -2.62
N PHE A 82 -10.64 2.34 -1.68
CA PHE A 82 -10.11 1.70 -0.49
C PHE A 82 -10.71 2.30 0.78
N VAL A 83 -10.99 1.44 1.75
CA VAL A 83 -11.54 1.81 3.07
C VAL A 83 -10.65 1.25 4.15
N ARG A 84 -10.08 2.11 4.99
CA ARG A 84 -9.39 1.71 6.21
C ARG A 84 -10.41 1.31 7.27
N SER A 85 -10.30 0.08 7.76
CA SER A 85 -11.13 -0.47 8.83
C SER A 85 -10.22 -1.14 9.87
N GLY A 86 -10.13 -0.54 11.06
CA GLY A 86 -9.17 -0.98 12.08
C GLY A 86 -7.73 -0.94 11.58
N ASP A 87 -7.06 -2.09 11.67
CA ASP A 87 -5.68 -2.29 11.23
C ASP A 87 -5.56 -2.76 9.77
N TRP A 88 -6.63 -2.64 8.97
CA TRP A 88 -6.61 -3.09 7.58
C TRP A 88 -7.05 -2.00 6.63
N LEU A 89 -6.41 -1.98 5.46
CA LEU A 89 -6.96 -1.33 4.29
C LEU A 89 -7.74 -2.38 3.49
N MET A 90 -8.99 -2.07 3.19
CA MET A 90 -9.92 -2.94 2.50
C MET A 90 -10.14 -2.43 1.07
N LEU A 91 -10.09 -3.33 0.08
CA LEU A 91 -10.53 -3.02 -1.28
C LEU A 91 -12.05 -3.17 -1.36
N ASP A 92 -12.75 -2.08 -1.67
CA ASP A 92 -14.22 -2.09 -1.81
C ASP A 92 -14.67 -2.42 -3.24
N GLY A 93 -13.92 -1.94 -4.23
CA GLY A 93 -14.31 -1.99 -5.64
C GLY A 93 -13.59 -0.92 -6.46
N TRP A 94 -14.06 -0.68 -7.67
CA TRP A 94 -13.59 0.42 -8.52
C TRP A 94 -14.71 0.98 -9.37
N ARG A 95 -14.61 2.25 -9.77
CA ARG A 95 -15.40 2.82 -10.87
C ARG A 95 -14.62 2.68 -12.17
N ASP A 96 -15.33 2.35 -13.24
CA ASP A 96 -14.82 2.36 -14.62
C ASP A 96 -16.02 2.32 -15.59
N ASN A 97 -15.85 2.74 -16.84
CA ASN A 97 -16.87 2.68 -17.90
C ASN A 97 -18.27 3.17 -17.48
N GLY A 98 -18.32 4.24 -16.66
CA GLY A 98 -19.58 4.83 -16.19
C GLY A 98 -20.36 4.00 -15.16
N THR A 99 -19.76 2.94 -14.60
CA THR A 99 -20.37 2.07 -13.59
C THR A 99 -19.41 1.81 -12.42
N TYR A 100 -19.89 1.08 -11.41
CA TYR A 100 -19.09 0.66 -10.27
C TYR A 100 -19.05 -0.87 -10.18
N TYR A 101 -17.87 -1.41 -9.95
CA TYR A 101 -17.59 -2.83 -9.79
C TYR A 101 -17.31 -3.10 -8.32
N THR A 102 -18.20 -3.86 -7.68
CA THR A 102 -18.11 -4.17 -6.25
C THR A 102 -17.33 -5.47 -6.05
N VAL A 103 -16.30 -5.48 -5.20
CA VAL A 103 -15.48 -6.66 -4.90
C VAL A 103 -15.89 -7.26 -3.56
N ARG A 104 -16.36 -8.51 -3.54
CA ARG A 104 -16.71 -9.20 -2.29
C ARG A 104 -16.07 -10.57 -2.24
N VAL A 105 -15.45 -10.87 -1.10
CA VAL A 105 -14.82 -12.17 -0.89
C VAL A 105 -15.86 -13.20 -0.44
N THR A 106 -15.67 -14.44 -0.86
CA THR A 106 -16.35 -15.63 -0.32
C THR A 106 -15.39 -16.50 0.49
N LYS A 107 -14.08 -16.28 0.32
CA LYS A 107 -13.02 -16.92 1.10
C LYS A 107 -11.76 -16.08 1.06
N GLU A 108 -11.14 -15.91 2.22
CA GLU A 108 -9.79 -15.39 2.34
C GLU A 108 -8.94 -16.30 3.23
N GLN A 109 -7.66 -16.38 2.90
CA GLN A 109 -6.63 -17.03 3.70
C GLN A 109 -5.48 -16.08 3.94
N ILE A 110 -4.83 -16.20 5.09
CA ILE A 110 -3.59 -15.51 5.44
C ILE A 110 -2.53 -16.52 5.83
N GLY A 111 -1.29 -16.30 5.43
CA GLY A 111 -0.15 -17.13 5.78
C GLY A 111 1.13 -16.31 5.92
N ASP A 112 2.26 -17.00 6.03
CA ASP A 112 3.57 -16.34 6.07
C ASP A 112 3.96 -15.76 4.70
N GLY A 113 5.06 -15.00 4.66
CA GLY A 113 5.56 -14.34 3.44
C GLY A 113 5.97 -15.27 2.29
N LYS A 114 5.96 -16.60 2.49
CA LYS A 114 6.16 -17.62 1.44
C LYS A 114 4.85 -18.29 1.03
N CYS A 115 3.71 -17.77 1.50
CA CYS A 115 2.40 -18.41 1.41
C CYS A 115 2.36 -19.80 2.04
N GLY A 116 3.22 -20.07 3.02
CA GLY A 116 3.12 -21.22 3.91
C GLY A 116 2.10 -20.97 5.02
N ASN A 117 1.71 -22.04 5.73
CA ASN A 117 0.88 -21.97 6.93
C ASN A 117 -0.44 -21.18 6.72
N LEU A 118 -1.06 -21.35 5.55
CA LEU A 118 -2.30 -20.66 5.20
C LEU A 118 -3.44 -21.10 6.11
N GLN A 119 -4.06 -20.15 6.79
CA GLN A 119 -5.27 -20.34 7.59
C GLN A 119 -6.39 -19.49 7.02
N THR A 120 -7.64 -19.93 7.23
CA THR A 120 -8.82 -19.12 6.89
C THR A 120 -8.78 -17.82 7.68
N PHE A 121 -9.00 -16.71 6.98
CA PHE A 121 -8.93 -15.37 7.55
C PHE A 121 -10.28 -14.67 7.57
N ALA A 122 -11.02 -14.75 6.46
CA ALA A 122 -12.40 -14.26 6.36
C ALA A 122 -13.19 -15.13 5.38
N THR A 123 -14.52 -15.08 5.46
CA THR A 123 -15.44 -15.85 4.60
C THR A 123 -16.49 -14.98 3.92
N SER A 124 -16.48 -13.67 4.17
CA SER A 124 -17.40 -12.71 3.56
C SER A 124 -16.88 -11.28 3.72
N GLY A 125 -17.45 -10.34 2.97
CA GLY A 125 -17.20 -8.91 3.10
C GLY A 125 -16.28 -8.35 2.02
N ARG A 126 -15.64 -7.21 2.32
CA ARG A 126 -14.64 -6.59 1.44
C ARG A 126 -13.35 -7.41 1.47
N GLN A 127 -12.58 -7.34 0.41
CA GLN A 127 -11.26 -7.96 0.38
C GLN A 127 -10.29 -7.21 1.29
N HIS A 128 -9.54 -7.92 2.11
CA HIS A 128 -8.38 -7.35 2.79
C HIS A 128 -7.27 -7.11 1.76
N TYR A 129 -6.73 -5.90 1.74
CA TYR A 129 -5.63 -5.54 0.83
C TYR A 129 -4.30 -5.53 1.59
N VAL A 130 -4.17 -4.72 2.63
CA VAL A 130 -2.91 -4.64 3.36
C VAL A 130 -3.14 -4.25 4.81
N LYS A 131 -2.32 -4.77 5.73
CA LYS A 131 -2.27 -4.27 7.10
C LYS A 131 -1.83 -2.82 7.12
N TRP A 132 -2.50 -2.02 7.94
CA TRP A 132 -2.18 -0.63 8.14
C TRP A 132 -0.89 -0.48 8.94
N SER A 133 -0.82 -1.13 10.11
CA SER A 133 0.43 -1.25 10.87
C SER A 133 1.36 -2.21 10.14
N ILE A 134 2.63 -1.82 10.01
CA ILE A 134 3.64 -2.57 9.25
C ILE A 134 4.13 -3.74 10.11
N PRO A 135 3.84 -5.01 9.76
CA PRO A 135 4.39 -6.13 10.48
C PRO A 135 5.90 -6.28 10.19
N PRO A 136 6.71 -6.77 11.16
CA PRO A 136 8.13 -6.98 10.95
C PRO A 136 8.43 -8.18 10.02
N GLN A 137 7.48 -9.09 9.84
CA GLN A 137 7.56 -10.19 8.90
C GLN A 137 6.58 -10.00 7.74
N GLY A 138 6.97 -10.51 6.57
CA GLY A 138 6.08 -10.59 5.42
C GLY A 138 4.93 -11.58 5.65
N TYR A 139 3.84 -11.39 4.91
CA TYR A 139 2.68 -12.26 4.94
C TYR A 139 2.10 -12.42 3.54
N CYS A 140 1.31 -13.47 3.37
CA CYS A 140 0.59 -13.77 2.14
C CYS A 140 -0.91 -13.71 2.38
N LEU A 141 -1.65 -13.06 1.50
CA LEU A 141 -3.11 -13.09 1.44
C LEU A 141 -3.54 -13.82 0.18
N LYS A 142 -4.55 -14.68 0.30
CA LYS A 142 -5.24 -15.28 -0.84
C LYS A 142 -6.73 -15.00 -0.69
N ALA A 143 -7.34 -14.42 -1.69
CA ALA A 143 -8.76 -14.09 -1.73
C ALA A 143 -9.42 -14.74 -2.94
N TRP A 144 -10.65 -15.18 -2.73
CA TRP A 144 -11.57 -15.62 -3.76
C TRP A 144 -12.92 -14.96 -3.52
N GLY A 145 -13.64 -14.67 -4.58
CA GLY A 145 -14.96 -14.09 -4.46
C GLY A 145 -15.50 -13.62 -5.80
N THR A 146 -16.34 -12.59 -5.73
CA THR A 146 -17.06 -12.06 -6.88
C THR A 146 -16.80 -10.57 -7.08
N ILE A 147 -16.71 -10.18 -8.34
CA ILE A 147 -16.84 -8.80 -8.79
C ILE A 147 -18.25 -8.66 -9.37
N THR A 148 -19.00 -7.65 -8.93
CA THR A 148 -20.35 -7.37 -9.46
C THR A 148 -20.40 -5.98 -10.08
N GLU A 149 -20.72 -5.93 -11.37
CA GLU A 149 -20.99 -4.69 -12.09
C GLU A 149 -22.38 -4.15 -11.71
N GLN A 150 -22.44 -2.94 -11.14
CA GLN A 150 -23.70 -2.41 -10.59
C GLN A 150 -24.73 -2.05 -11.65
N SER A 151 -24.31 -1.63 -12.85
CA SER A 151 -25.21 -1.22 -13.94
C SER A 151 -25.98 -2.40 -14.55
N SER A 152 -25.36 -3.58 -14.62
CA SER A 152 -25.92 -4.75 -15.31
C SER A 152 -26.26 -5.91 -14.37
N GLY A 153 -25.69 -5.92 -13.16
CA GLY A 153 -25.72 -7.08 -12.26
C GLY A 153 -24.79 -8.22 -12.70
N LYS A 154 -23.99 -8.04 -13.75
CA LYS A 154 -23.03 -9.05 -14.23
C LYS A 154 -22.04 -9.39 -13.12
N VAL A 155 -21.84 -10.69 -12.91
CA VAL A 155 -20.92 -11.23 -11.92
C VAL A 155 -19.71 -11.84 -12.62
N VAL A 156 -18.54 -11.68 -12.01
CA VAL A 156 -17.27 -12.30 -12.41
C VAL A 156 -16.69 -12.95 -11.16
N ASP A 157 -16.23 -14.21 -11.25
CA ASP A 157 -15.47 -14.79 -10.15
C ASP A 157 -14.01 -14.35 -10.25
N PHE A 158 -13.40 -14.04 -9.11
CA PHE A 158 -12.01 -13.65 -9.05
C PHE A 158 -11.22 -14.50 -8.06
N GLY A 159 -9.92 -14.56 -8.32
CA GLY A 159 -8.89 -14.91 -7.36
C GLY A 159 -7.88 -13.78 -7.27
N HIS A 160 -7.31 -13.58 -6.09
CA HIS A 160 -6.22 -12.63 -5.87
C HIS A 160 -5.27 -13.20 -4.83
N THR A 161 -3.97 -13.15 -5.12
CA THR A 161 -2.91 -13.50 -4.18
C THR A 161 -2.00 -12.31 -4.06
N GLN A 162 -1.67 -11.94 -2.83
CA GLN A 162 -0.76 -10.85 -2.54
C GLN A 162 0.28 -11.32 -1.53
N ILE A 163 1.54 -11.03 -1.80
CA ILE A 163 2.63 -11.21 -0.84
C ILE A 163 3.15 -9.83 -0.48
N TRP A 164 3.02 -9.49 0.78
CA TRP A 164 3.52 -8.24 1.33
C TRP A 164 4.87 -8.49 2.02
N SER A 165 5.84 -7.62 1.74
CA SER A 165 7.18 -7.67 2.35
C SER A 165 7.43 -6.44 3.21
N PRO A 166 8.14 -6.57 4.35
CA PRO A 166 8.47 -5.46 5.22
C PRO A 166 9.36 -4.42 4.53
N PRO A 167 9.41 -3.18 5.07
CA PRO A 167 10.30 -2.14 4.61
C PRO A 167 11.74 -2.62 4.44
N ALA A 168 12.30 -2.38 3.25
CA ALA A 168 13.68 -2.69 2.93
C ALA A 168 14.28 -1.60 2.04
N PRO A 169 15.62 -1.45 2.03
CA PRO A 169 16.29 -0.56 1.08
C PRO A 169 15.94 -0.93 -0.37
N CYS A 170 15.68 0.09 -1.18
CA CYS A 170 15.37 -0.02 -2.60
C CYS A 170 15.97 1.17 -3.34
N SER A 171 16.09 1.08 -4.65
CA SER A 171 16.46 2.22 -5.48
C SER A 171 15.88 2.11 -6.88
N ASN A 172 15.71 3.26 -7.52
CA ASN A 172 15.36 3.38 -8.93
C ASN A 172 16.31 4.37 -9.63
N GLY A 173 16.29 4.43 -10.96
CA GLY A 173 17.21 5.22 -11.77
C GLY A 173 17.03 6.74 -11.70
N TYR A 174 15.90 7.24 -11.18
CA TYR A 174 15.57 8.66 -11.20
C TYR A 174 15.58 9.34 -9.82
N LEU A 175 15.28 8.58 -8.77
CA LEU A 175 15.01 9.09 -7.41
C LEU A 175 15.92 8.46 -6.35
N GLY A 176 16.91 7.68 -6.78
CA GLY A 176 17.97 7.15 -5.93
C GLY A 176 17.49 6.14 -4.89
N GLY A 177 18.23 6.03 -3.79
CA GLY A 177 17.95 5.11 -2.69
C GLY A 177 16.79 5.59 -1.80
N GLN A 178 15.89 4.67 -1.45
CA GLN A 178 14.74 4.89 -0.58
C GLN A 178 14.54 3.66 0.33
N THR A 179 13.60 3.78 1.28
CA THR A 179 13.01 2.62 1.95
C THR A 179 11.68 2.30 1.28
N CYS A 180 11.50 1.05 0.85
CA CYS A 180 10.30 0.60 0.17
C CYS A 180 9.61 -0.57 0.87
N ILE A 181 8.29 -0.60 0.73
CA ILE A 181 7.51 -1.83 0.82
C ILE A 181 7.46 -2.47 -0.58
N LYS A 182 7.58 -3.80 -0.63
CA LYS A 182 7.30 -4.59 -1.83
C LYS A 182 5.98 -5.34 -1.67
N GLN A 183 5.12 -5.22 -2.67
CA GLN A 183 3.92 -6.04 -2.83
C GLN A 183 4.06 -6.83 -4.14
N TRP A 184 4.11 -8.15 -4.05
CA TRP A 184 3.84 -9.00 -5.20
C TRP A 184 2.35 -9.27 -5.24
N GLU A 185 1.73 -9.17 -6.41
CA GLU A 185 0.32 -9.49 -6.59
C GLU A 185 0.10 -10.29 -7.87
N SER A 186 -0.91 -11.15 -7.83
CA SER A 186 -1.44 -11.81 -9.01
C SER A 186 -2.95 -11.90 -8.92
N TRP A 187 -3.60 -11.66 -10.05
CA TRP A 187 -5.05 -11.63 -10.18
C TRP A 187 -5.51 -12.63 -11.23
N TRP A 188 -6.67 -13.22 -10.99
CA TRP A 188 -7.32 -14.19 -11.87
C TRP A 188 -8.81 -13.88 -11.96
N ASP A 189 -9.41 -14.09 -13.13
CA ASP A 189 -10.85 -14.02 -13.32
C ASP A 189 -11.37 -14.95 -14.43
N ASN A 190 -12.68 -15.13 -14.48
CA ASN A 190 -13.37 -15.88 -15.54
C ASN A 190 -14.09 -14.99 -16.57
N ASN A 191 -13.72 -13.71 -16.69
CA ASN A 191 -14.28 -12.75 -17.65
C ASN A 191 -15.82 -12.67 -17.69
N GLY A 192 -16.47 -12.97 -16.56
CA GLY A 192 -17.92 -12.93 -16.44
C GLY A 192 -18.64 -14.17 -16.95
N SER A 193 -18.01 -15.33 -16.79
CA SER A 193 -18.64 -16.65 -16.90
C SER A 193 -18.65 -17.32 -15.51
N PRO A 194 -19.50 -16.88 -14.56
CA PRO A 194 -19.48 -17.41 -13.19
C PRO A 194 -19.56 -18.94 -13.12
N GLY A 195 -18.78 -19.55 -12.25
CA GLY A 195 -18.63 -21.00 -12.11
C GLY A 195 -17.57 -21.61 -13.02
N GLU A 196 -17.15 -20.92 -14.08
CA GLU A 196 -16.06 -21.38 -14.94
C GLU A 196 -14.67 -21.14 -14.31
N PRO A 197 -13.64 -21.89 -14.71
CA PRO A 197 -12.28 -21.70 -14.22
C PRO A 197 -11.77 -20.26 -14.38
N ILE A 198 -11.23 -19.70 -13.31
CA ILE A 198 -10.54 -18.40 -13.35
C ILE A 198 -9.15 -18.55 -14.00
N THR A 199 -8.76 -17.56 -14.77
CA THR A 199 -7.49 -17.51 -15.52
C THR A 199 -6.68 -16.28 -15.12
N ARG A 200 -5.35 -16.40 -15.09
CA ARG A 200 -4.48 -15.31 -14.66
C ARG A 200 -4.63 -14.11 -15.61
N ARG A 201 -4.70 -12.92 -15.03
CA ARG A 201 -4.82 -11.62 -15.72
C ARG A 201 -3.66 -10.70 -15.44
N LEU A 202 -3.11 -10.77 -14.23
CA LEU A 202 -2.02 -9.94 -13.79
C LEU A 202 -1.06 -10.75 -12.94
N GLU A 203 0.22 -10.44 -13.06
CA GLU A 203 1.23 -10.79 -12.07
C GLU A 203 2.29 -9.70 -12.09
N ARG A 204 2.56 -9.08 -10.94
CA ARG A 204 3.56 -8.02 -10.85
C ARG A 204 4.12 -7.85 -9.44
N ASP A 205 5.31 -7.29 -9.38
CA ASP A 205 5.83 -6.59 -8.21
C ASP A 205 5.51 -5.10 -8.31
N GLN A 206 5.03 -4.53 -7.21
CA GLN A 206 4.87 -3.09 -7.02
C GLN A 206 5.65 -2.66 -5.78
N TYR A 207 6.51 -1.66 -5.95
CA TYR A 207 7.27 -1.06 -4.86
C TYR A 207 6.66 0.29 -4.52
N LEU A 208 6.48 0.54 -3.23
CA LEU A 208 6.00 1.79 -2.67
C LEU A 208 7.14 2.39 -1.87
N ALA A 209 7.56 3.60 -2.18
CA ALA A 209 8.64 4.27 -1.44
C ALA A 209 8.06 5.23 -0.40
N ARG A 210 8.65 5.21 0.80
CA ARG A 210 8.24 6.07 1.91
C ARG A 210 8.24 7.54 1.49
N GLY A 211 7.13 8.24 1.72
CA GLY A 211 6.94 9.65 1.37
C GLY A 211 6.83 9.94 -0.13
N LYS A 212 6.89 8.91 -0.99
CA LYS A 212 6.82 9.05 -2.44
C LYS A 212 5.52 8.50 -3.01
N GLY A 213 5.01 7.40 -2.46
CA GLY A 213 3.75 6.81 -2.88
C GLY A 213 3.93 5.52 -3.66
N MET A 214 2.93 5.26 -4.49
CA MET A 214 2.85 4.04 -5.30
C MET A 214 3.85 4.04 -6.47
N ALA A 215 4.03 2.87 -7.08
CA ALA A 215 4.76 2.68 -8.33
C ALA A 215 6.19 3.26 -8.35
N PHE A 216 6.90 3.22 -7.21
CA PHE A 216 8.32 3.56 -7.17
C PHE A 216 9.14 2.71 -8.13
N LYS A 217 8.78 1.42 -8.18
CA LYS A 217 9.13 0.47 -9.24
C LYS A 217 7.93 -0.43 -9.51
N ILE A 218 7.76 -0.83 -10.76
CA ILE A 218 6.87 -1.90 -11.16
C ILE A 218 7.69 -2.87 -11.99
N HIS A 219 7.54 -4.16 -11.71
CA HIS A 219 7.97 -5.24 -12.60
C HIS A 219 6.77 -6.15 -12.82
N GLN A 220 6.18 -6.08 -14.00
CA GLN A 220 5.09 -6.95 -14.39
C GLN A 220 5.65 -8.18 -15.09
N TYR A 221 5.09 -9.35 -14.76
CA TYR A 221 5.45 -10.65 -15.30
C TYR A 221 4.37 -11.21 -16.25
N PHE A 222 3.10 -10.85 -16.03
CA PHE A 222 1.96 -11.33 -16.82
C PHE A 222 0.96 -10.19 -17.11
N PRO A 223 0.31 -10.13 -18.29
CA PRO A 223 0.41 -11.07 -19.43
C PRO A 223 1.66 -10.89 -20.30
N LYS A 224 2.38 -9.79 -20.10
CA LYS A 224 3.63 -9.49 -20.78
C LYS A 224 4.61 -8.92 -19.77
N GLU A 225 5.88 -9.31 -19.89
CA GLU A 225 6.93 -8.75 -19.06
C GLU A 225 7.22 -7.29 -19.45
N TRP A 226 7.22 -6.40 -18.46
CA TRP A 226 7.70 -5.01 -18.60
C TRP A 226 8.06 -4.42 -17.24
N LYS A 227 8.78 -3.30 -17.24
CA LYS A 227 9.23 -2.61 -16.04
C LYS A 227 9.01 -1.10 -16.17
N SER A 228 8.77 -0.44 -15.05
CA SER A 228 8.82 1.03 -14.99
C SER A 228 9.29 1.51 -13.64
N GLU A 229 9.78 2.74 -13.62
CA GLU A 229 10.30 3.38 -12.41
C GLU A 229 9.73 4.77 -12.26
N ALA A 230 9.41 5.15 -11.03
CA ALA A 230 8.92 6.49 -10.76
C ALA A 230 9.96 7.55 -11.08
N ARG A 231 9.50 8.65 -11.70
CA ARG A 231 10.32 9.80 -12.03
C ARG A 231 9.88 11.07 -11.30
N SER A 232 8.60 11.22 -11.01
CA SER A 232 8.07 12.42 -10.36
C SER A 232 6.91 12.08 -9.43
N TYR A 233 6.76 12.90 -8.39
CA TYR A 233 5.69 12.85 -7.40
C TYR A 233 5.32 14.26 -6.96
N TRP A 234 4.04 14.54 -6.73
CA TRP A 234 3.55 15.86 -6.32
C TRP A 234 2.27 15.77 -5.49
N ASN A 235 1.89 16.90 -4.90
CA ASN A 235 0.58 17.11 -4.28
C ASN A 235 -0.32 17.88 -5.25
N TRP A 236 -1.63 17.66 -5.20
CA TRP A 236 -2.60 18.32 -6.08
C TRP A 236 -3.92 18.68 -5.37
#